data_AF-A0A9D1KUV1-F1
#
_entry.id   AF-A0A9D1KUV1-F1
#
_cell.length_a   1.000
_cell.length_b   1.000
_cell.length_c   1.000
_cell.angle_alpha   90.00
_cell.angle_beta   90.00
_cell.angle_gamma   90.00
#
_symmetry.space_group_name_H-M   'P 1'
#
loop_
_entity.id
_entity.type
_entity.pdbx_description
1 polymer ?
#
loop_
_entity_poly.entity_id
_entity_poly.type
_entity_poly.pdbx_seq_one_letter_code
_entity_poly.pdbx_strand_id
1 'polypeptide(L)'
;MNYEVAIGMQRICTGETAELTRGGIAEEVIDINKIIEGMNEENAGKCRAFYEKLIEDDTKKMYDADSLVEETDTLKKEMDDFVASNVKMDILCRIFNGIDDFFMNAPFEGLDSIEYGVNEVCVFSVTEYFIWKTDAGHDHEKCRNEYRNDIAKRTYEEVADHWIGVYDDLQKRYDKICRQCQEGSSEDDPSLSANLKDMIAGCCIVAVSAIRDQDDFALDMVQSRAAQKGHAISEDYENGKYEEGGSVFTDNVMRLYRFICGFLEI
;
A
#
# COMPACT_ATOMS: atom_id res chain seq x y z
N MET A 1 10.13 -20.80 21.36
CA MET A 1 10.91 -21.90 20.75
C MET A 1 11.01 -23.02 21.76
N ASN A 2 10.30 -24.11 21.48
CA ASN A 2 10.23 -25.29 22.33
C ASN A 2 11.21 -26.34 21.83
N TYR A 3 12.38 -26.40 22.46
CA TYR A 3 13.49 -27.26 22.05
C TYR A 3 13.12 -28.75 21.90
N GLU A 4 12.16 -29.26 22.68
CA GLU A 4 11.72 -30.65 22.58
C GLU A 4 10.96 -30.91 21.28
N VAL A 5 10.13 -29.96 20.85
CA VAL A 5 9.36 -30.05 19.61
C VAL A 5 10.28 -29.91 18.40
N ALA A 6 11.18 -28.93 18.41
CA ALA A 6 12.15 -28.74 17.33
C ALA A 6 13.01 -29.99 17.09
N ILE A 7 13.49 -30.63 18.17
CA ILE A 7 14.24 -31.89 18.08
C ILE A 7 13.34 -33.03 17.56
N GLY A 8 12.09 -33.12 18.00
CA GLY A 8 11.14 -34.12 17.52
C GLY A 8 10.85 -33.98 16.02
N MET A 9 10.63 -32.75 15.53
CA MET A 9 10.47 -32.46 14.11
C MET A 9 11.72 -32.83 13.31
N GLN A 10 12.91 -32.53 13.84
CA GLN A 10 14.17 -32.92 13.18
C GLN A 10 14.32 -34.44 13.05
N ARG A 11 13.95 -35.20 14.09
CA ARG A 11 13.97 -36.67 14.05
C ARG A 11 13.01 -37.22 13.00
N ILE A 12 11.81 -36.65 12.90
CA ILE A 12 10.84 -37.00 11.87
C ILE A 12 11.42 -36.77 10.47
N CYS A 13 12.07 -35.62 10.24
CA CYS A 13 12.75 -35.34 8.97
C CYS A 13 13.88 -36.34 8.65
N THR A 14 14.47 -37.01 9.65
CA THR A 14 15.46 -38.07 9.46
C THR A 14 14.87 -39.48 9.29
N GLY A 15 13.54 -39.61 9.23
CA GLY A 15 12.83 -40.86 8.97
C GLY A 15 12.32 -41.60 10.21
N GLU A 16 12.38 -40.96 11.38
CA GLU A 16 11.73 -41.48 12.60
C GLU A 16 10.25 -41.04 12.66
N THR A 17 9.53 -41.58 13.62
CA THR A 17 8.22 -41.04 14.02
C THR A 17 8.33 -40.47 15.43
N ALA A 18 7.63 -39.37 15.71
CA ALA A 18 7.62 -38.75 17.03
C ALA A 18 6.23 -38.22 17.39
N GLU A 19 5.91 -38.25 18.69
CA GLU A 19 4.69 -37.65 19.22
C GLU A 19 4.96 -36.16 19.47
N LEU A 20 4.16 -35.30 18.83
CA LEU A 20 4.24 -33.85 18.99
C LEU A 20 2.86 -33.27 19.33
N THR A 21 2.83 -32.13 20.00
CA THR A 21 1.60 -31.33 20.17
C THR A 21 1.39 -30.45 18.95
N ARG A 22 0.13 -30.24 18.55
CA ARG A 22 -0.22 -29.31 17.48
C ARG A 22 0.30 -27.90 17.78
N GLY A 23 0.09 -27.41 19.01
CA GLY A 23 0.53 -26.07 19.40
C GLY A 23 2.05 -25.91 19.45
N GLY A 24 2.79 -26.99 19.76
CA GLY A 24 4.24 -27.00 19.64
C GLY A 24 4.71 -26.84 18.20
N ILE A 25 4.07 -27.52 17.25
CA ILE A 25 4.37 -27.38 15.82
C ILE A 25 4.04 -25.94 15.37
N ALA A 26 2.89 -25.40 15.80
CA ALA A 26 2.48 -24.03 15.48
C ALA A 26 3.52 -22.99 15.94
N GLU A 27 4.06 -23.14 17.16
CA GLU A 27 5.09 -22.26 17.71
C GLU A 27 6.38 -22.25 16.87
N GLU A 28 6.73 -23.37 16.23
CA GLU A 28 7.96 -23.48 15.43
C GLU A 28 7.77 -23.04 13.96
N VAL A 29 6.55 -23.11 13.41
CA VAL A 29 6.31 -22.85 11.98
C VAL A 29 5.64 -21.52 11.66
N ILE A 30 5.02 -20.86 12.66
CA ILE A 30 4.35 -19.57 12.48
C ILE A 30 5.19 -18.46 13.12
N ASP A 31 5.71 -17.56 12.29
CA ASP A 31 6.36 -16.34 12.76
C ASP A 31 5.33 -15.22 12.94
N ILE A 32 4.70 -15.19 14.12
CA ILE A 32 3.65 -14.21 14.41
C ILE A 32 4.15 -12.77 14.30
N ASN A 33 5.42 -12.50 14.62
CA ASN A 33 5.97 -11.14 14.57
C ASN A 33 6.06 -10.64 13.13
N LYS A 34 6.47 -11.52 12.21
CA LYS A 34 6.47 -11.21 10.78
C LYS A 34 5.05 -11.04 10.23
N ILE A 35 4.09 -11.83 10.70
CA ILE A 35 2.70 -11.73 10.24
C ILE A 35 2.06 -10.40 10.68
N ILE A 36 2.33 -9.94 11.90
CA ILE A 36 1.73 -8.69 12.42
C ILE A 36 2.55 -7.44 12.09
N GLU A 37 3.66 -7.58 11.39
CA GLU A 37 4.50 -6.45 10.99
C GLU A 37 3.67 -5.49 10.11
N GLY A 38 3.68 -4.20 10.45
CA GLY A 38 2.90 -3.18 9.75
C GLY A 38 1.40 -3.11 10.10
N MET A 39 0.84 -4.11 10.79
CA MET A 39 -0.57 -4.08 11.19
C MET A 39 -0.82 -3.08 12.33
N ASN A 40 -1.97 -2.40 12.33
CA ASN A 40 -2.44 -1.63 13.48
C ASN A 40 -2.67 -2.50 14.74
N GLU A 41 -2.72 -1.87 15.92
CA GLU A 41 -2.82 -2.56 17.21
C GLU A 41 -4.05 -3.49 17.32
N GLU A 42 -5.19 -3.10 16.75
CA GLU A 42 -6.41 -3.91 16.79
C GLU A 42 -6.23 -5.22 16.01
N ASN A 43 -5.74 -5.13 14.77
CA ASN A 43 -5.51 -6.27 13.90
C ASN A 43 -4.37 -7.16 14.42
N ALA A 44 -3.25 -6.55 14.84
CA ALA A 44 -2.16 -7.27 15.49
C ALA A 44 -2.64 -8.01 16.75
N GLY A 45 -3.51 -7.38 17.54
CA GLY A 45 -4.14 -8.00 18.71
C GLY A 45 -5.01 -9.22 18.36
N LYS A 46 -5.82 -9.14 17.29
CA LYS A 46 -6.62 -10.28 16.80
C LYS A 46 -5.73 -11.44 16.34
N CYS A 47 -4.69 -11.16 15.58
CA CYS A 47 -3.73 -12.16 15.11
C CYS A 47 -3.00 -12.83 16.29
N ARG A 48 -2.52 -12.04 17.26
CA ARG A 48 -1.88 -12.58 18.47
C ARG A 48 -2.83 -13.48 19.27
N ALA A 49 -4.06 -13.04 19.49
CA ALA A 49 -5.04 -13.83 20.24
C ALA A 49 -5.42 -15.14 19.52
N PHE A 50 -5.41 -15.17 18.18
CA PHE A 50 -5.62 -16.39 17.43
C PHE A 50 -4.39 -17.32 17.49
N TYR A 51 -3.20 -16.76 17.30
CA TYR A 51 -1.94 -17.50 17.43
C TYR A 51 -1.76 -18.09 18.83
N GLU A 52 -2.09 -17.35 19.89
CA GLU A 52 -2.07 -17.83 21.28
C GLU A 52 -2.95 -19.07 21.46
N LYS A 53 -4.14 -19.10 20.85
CA LYS A 53 -5.01 -20.29 20.87
C LYS A 53 -4.42 -21.47 20.12
N LEU A 54 -3.72 -21.23 19.01
CA LEU A 54 -3.06 -22.30 18.25
C LEU A 54 -1.94 -22.93 19.07
N ILE A 55 -1.09 -22.13 19.72
CA ILE A 55 0.03 -22.65 20.51
C ILE A 55 -0.40 -23.30 21.84
N GLU A 56 -1.58 -22.94 22.35
CA GLU A 56 -2.20 -23.59 23.50
C GLU A 56 -2.79 -24.98 23.18
N ASP A 57 -2.88 -25.38 21.91
CA ASP A 57 -3.39 -26.69 21.51
C ASP A 57 -2.45 -27.83 21.94
N ASP A 58 -2.87 -28.54 22.99
CA ASP A 58 -2.15 -29.66 23.58
C ASP A 58 -2.48 -31.01 22.93
N THR A 59 -3.25 -31.02 21.84
CA THR A 59 -3.59 -32.24 21.10
C THR A 59 -2.33 -32.90 20.57
N LYS A 60 -2.11 -34.14 21.03
CA LYS A 60 -0.96 -34.95 20.65
C LYS A 60 -1.31 -35.93 19.55
N LYS A 61 -0.37 -36.10 18.63
CA LYS A 61 -0.45 -37.07 17.54
C LYS A 61 0.95 -37.59 17.24
N MET A 62 1.02 -38.85 16.81
CA MET A 62 2.24 -39.41 16.23
C MET A 62 2.38 -38.94 14.80
N TYR A 63 3.52 -38.34 14.48
CA TYR A 63 3.82 -37.84 13.14
C TYR A 63 4.94 -38.65 12.51
N ASP A 64 4.78 -38.91 11.22
CA ASP A 64 5.85 -39.22 10.26
C ASP A 64 6.10 -37.98 9.37
N ALA A 65 7.01 -38.08 8.41
CA ALA A 65 7.39 -36.93 7.58
C ALA A 65 6.21 -36.36 6.78
N ASP A 66 5.37 -37.21 6.20
CA ASP A 66 4.26 -36.78 5.36
C ASP A 66 3.17 -36.11 6.20
N SER A 67 2.77 -36.74 7.31
CA SER A 67 1.76 -36.18 8.21
C SER A 67 2.23 -34.92 8.93
N LEU A 68 3.54 -34.76 9.19
CA LEU A 68 4.09 -33.51 9.73
C LEU A 68 3.96 -32.38 8.71
N VAL A 69 4.32 -32.63 7.44
CA VAL A 69 4.18 -31.62 6.37
C VAL A 69 2.74 -31.17 6.22
N GLU A 70 1.79 -32.11 6.12
CA GLU A 70 0.36 -31.80 6.03
C GLU A 70 -0.12 -30.95 7.22
N GLU A 71 0.34 -31.26 8.44
CA GLU A 71 -0.02 -30.51 9.64
C GLU A 71 0.55 -29.09 9.61
N THR A 72 1.80 -28.92 9.16
CA THR A 72 2.43 -27.59 9.05
C THR A 72 1.75 -26.71 8.01
N ASP A 73 1.35 -27.28 6.87
CA ASP A 73 0.62 -26.58 5.82
C ASP A 73 -0.80 -26.21 6.29
N THR A 74 -1.45 -27.11 7.03
CA THR A 74 -2.76 -26.83 7.63
C THR A 74 -2.70 -25.68 8.64
N LEU A 75 -1.70 -25.66 9.53
CA LEU A 75 -1.52 -24.58 10.50
C LEU A 75 -1.27 -23.22 9.84
N LYS A 76 -0.42 -23.18 8.82
CA LYS A 76 -0.15 -21.95 8.06
C LYS A 76 -1.42 -21.47 7.36
N LYS A 77 -2.14 -22.38 6.71
CA LYS A 77 -3.40 -22.06 6.04
C LYS A 77 -4.47 -21.55 7.03
N GLU A 78 -4.61 -22.15 8.20
CA GLU A 78 -5.53 -21.67 9.23
C GLU A 78 -5.21 -20.23 9.66
N MET A 79 -3.92 -19.89 9.79
CA MET A 79 -3.49 -18.53 10.07
C MET A 79 -3.79 -17.59 8.90
N ASP A 80 -3.48 -17.97 7.67
CA ASP A 80 -3.74 -17.17 6.47
C ASP A 80 -5.25 -16.93 6.27
N ASP A 81 -6.07 -17.98 6.41
CA ASP A 81 -7.53 -17.92 6.32
C ASP A 81 -8.10 -17.02 7.44
N PHE A 82 -7.54 -17.10 8.66
CA PHE A 82 -7.93 -16.22 9.76
C PHE A 82 -7.61 -14.76 9.45
N VAL A 83 -6.39 -14.48 8.98
CA VAL A 83 -5.97 -13.12 8.58
C VAL A 83 -6.91 -12.61 7.49
N ALA A 84 -7.09 -13.34 6.40
CA ALA A 84 -7.96 -12.94 5.29
C ALA A 84 -9.42 -12.66 5.73
N SER A 85 -9.93 -13.40 6.73
CA SER A 85 -11.32 -13.30 7.16
C SER A 85 -11.57 -12.29 8.28
N ASN A 86 -10.57 -11.99 9.11
CA ASN A 86 -10.75 -11.25 10.38
C ASN A 86 -9.87 -10.01 10.49
N VAL A 87 -8.80 -9.94 9.69
CA VAL A 87 -7.98 -8.75 9.54
C VAL A 87 -8.52 -8.00 8.34
N LYS A 88 -9.17 -6.86 8.60
CA LYS A 88 -9.34 -5.88 7.53
C LYS A 88 -7.93 -5.47 7.15
N MET A 89 -7.49 -5.73 5.91
CA MET A 89 -6.23 -5.20 5.40
C MET A 89 -6.22 -3.72 5.77
N ASP A 90 -5.23 -3.35 6.58
CA ASP A 90 -5.06 -1.96 6.93
C ASP A 90 -4.89 -1.21 5.61
N ILE A 91 -5.70 -0.18 5.40
CA ILE A 91 -5.67 0.58 4.16
C ILE A 91 -4.26 1.15 3.94
N LEU A 92 -3.57 1.50 5.03
CA LEU A 92 -2.17 1.90 5.02
C LEU A 92 -1.25 0.78 4.51
N CYS A 93 -1.41 -0.46 5.02
CA CYS A 93 -0.66 -1.62 4.53
C CYS A 93 -0.92 -1.90 3.06
N ARG A 94 -2.19 -1.79 2.62
CA ARG A 94 -2.56 -1.97 1.21
C ARG A 94 -1.87 -0.95 0.31
N ILE A 95 -1.88 0.32 0.73
CA ILE A 95 -1.21 1.41 -0.01
C ILE A 95 0.29 1.16 -0.05
N PHE A 96 0.93 0.87 1.09
CA PHE A 96 2.37 0.63 1.14
C PHE A 96 2.81 -0.56 0.27
N ASN A 97 2.12 -1.69 0.35
CA ASN A 97 2.45 -2.84 -0.51
C ASN A 97 2.38 -2.47 -2.00
N GLY A 98 1.35 -1.72 -2.41
CA GLY A 98 1.25 -1.26 -3.80
C GLY A 98 2.33 -0.25 -4.19
N ILE A 99 2.69 0.65 -3.29
CA ILE A 99 3.76 1.62 -3.48
C ILE A 99 5.12 0.92 -3.59
N ASP A 100 5.42 -0.01 -2.69
CA ASP A 100 6.66 -0.78 -2.71
C ASP A 100 6.81 -1.52 -4.05
N ASP A 101 5.76 -2.20 -4.51
CA ASP A 101 5.74 -2.87 -5.82
C ASP A 101 5.98 -1.88 -6.98
N PHE A 102 5.43 -0.67 -6.89
CA PHE A 102 5.66 0.39 -7.88
C PHE A 102 7.13 0.86 -7.90
N PHE A 103 7.78 0.97 -6.74
CA PHE A 103 9.17 1.41 -6.61
C PHE A 103 10.21 0.30 -6.85
N MET A 104 9.82 -0.98 -6.88
CA MET A 104 10.72 -2.11 -7.22
C MET A 104 11.28 -2.02 -8.64
N ASN A 105 10.60 -1.32 -9.55
CA ASN A 105 11.12 -0.91 -10.84
C ASN A 105 11.38 0.59 -10.80
N ALA A 106 12.45 1.09 -11.45
CA ALA A 106 12.76 2.51 -11.48
C ALA A 106 11.53 3.30 -11.99
N PRO A 107 10.75 3.94 -11.09
CA PRO A 107 9.40 4.35 -11.45
C PRO A 107 9.42 5.65 -12.23
N PHE A 108 10.42 6.47 -11.96
CA PHE A 108 10.61 7.76 -12.56
C PHE A 108 12.00 7.87 -13.20
N GLU A 109 12.02 8.28 -14.46
CA GLU A 109 13.26 8.54 -15.19
C GLU A 109 13.72 9.99 -15.01
N GLY A 110 15.04 10.20 -14.95
CA GLY A 110 15.65 11.52 -14.88
C GLY A 110 15.43 12.27 -13.56
N LEU A 111 15.01 11.55 -12.52
CA LEU A 111 14.68 12.08 -11.19
C LEU A 111 15.71 11.64 -10.12
N ASP A 112 16.95 11.37 -10.55
CA ASP A 112 18.01 10.73 -9.74
C ASP A 112 18.63 11.66 -8.67
N SER A 113 18.42 12.98 -8.76
CA SER A 113 19.01 14.00 -7.88
C SER A 113 18.08 14.49 -6.77
N ILE A 114 17.02 13.74 -6.49
CA ILE A 114 15.89 14.20 -5.69
C ILE A 114 16.05 13.77 -4.24
N GLU A 115 15.55 14.62 -3.33
CA GLU A 115 15.55 14.35 -1.89
C GLU A 115 14.88 13.01 -1.56
N TYR A 116 15.56 12.22 -0.72
CA TYR A 116 15.09 10.92 -0.28
C TYR A 116 13.74 11.06 0.44
N GLY A 117 12.70 10.39 -0.06
CA GLY A 117 11.36 10.34 0.55
C GLY A 117 10.30 11.20 -0.14
N VAL A 118 10.67 12.20 -0.96
CA VAL A 118 9.66 13.02 -1.66
C VAL A 118 8.83 12.19 -2.66
N ASN A 119 9.44 11.18 -3.27
CA ASN A 119 8.77 10.29 -4.21
C ASN A 119 7.70 9.46 -3.50
N GLU A 120 8.05 8.89 -2.34
CA GLU A 120 7.13 8.08 -1.53
C GLU A 120 5.93 8.92 -1.10
N VAL A 121 6.14 10.12 -0.52
CA VAL A 121 5.04 10.98 -0.09
C VAL A 121 4.17 11.48 -1.23
N CYS A 122 4.75 11.78 -2.40
CA CYS A 122 3.98 12.20 -3.57
C CYS A 122 3.09 11.07 -4.08
N VAL A 123 3.61 9.84 -4.20
CA VAL A 123 2.82 8.67 -4.62
C VAL A 123 1.79 8.31 -3.55
N PHE A 124 2.17 8.32 -2.26
CA PHE A 124 1.27 8.06 -1.15
C PHE A 124 0.11 9.07 -1.12
N SER A 125 0.41 10.37 -1.20
CA SER A 125 -0.60 11.43 -1.13
C SER A 125 -1.70 11.28 -2.19
N VAL A 126 -1.34 11.04 -3.45
CA VAL A 126 -2.35 10.89 -4.51
C VAL A 126 -3.12 9.58 -4.36
N THR A 127 -2.45 8.50 -3.95
CA THR A 127 -3.09 7.19 -3.73
C THR A 127 -4.12 7.27 -2.62
N GLU A 128 -3.70 7.76 -1.45
CA GLU A 128 -4.54 7.92 -0.28
C GLU A 128 -5.72 8.88 -0.56
N TYR A 129 -5.47 10.00 -1.25
CA TYR A 129 -6.52 10.98 -1.55
C TYR A 129 -7.67 10.36 -2.32
N PHE A 130 -7.37 9.61 -3.39
CA PHE A 130 -8.43 9.03 -4.19
C PHE A 130 -9.10 7.85 -3.52
N ILE A 131 -8.38 7.04 -2.73
CA ILE A 131 -8.99 6.04 -1.85
C ILE A 131 -10.01 6.71 -0.93
N TRP A 132 -9.63 7.80 -0.26
CA TRP A 132 -10.52 8.55 0.61
C TRP A 132 -11.76 9.09 -0.13
N LYS A 133 -11.62 9.57 -1.37
CA LYS A 133 -12.75 10.05 -2.16
C LYS A 133 -13.66 8.93 -2.67
N THR A 134 -13.15 7.71 -2.85
CA THR A 134 -13.91 6.60 -3.44
C THR A 134 -14.40 5.57 -2.43
N ASP A 135 -13.76 5.43 -1.27
CA ASP A 135 -14.12 4.49 -0.22
C ASP A 135 -14.71 5.23 0.99
N ALA A 136 -16.03 5.11 1.17
CA ALA A 136 -16.75 5.74 2.27
C ALA A 136 -16.38 5.19 3.67
N GLY A 137 -15.71 4.03 3.74
CA GLY A 137 -15.23 3.44 4.97
C GLY A 137 -13.80 3.87 5.35
N HIS A 138 -13.13 4.62 4.49
CA HIS A 138 -11.74 5.04 4.69
C HIS A 138 -11.62 6.20 5.68
N ASP A 139 -10.83 5.98 6.74
CA ASP A 139 -10.50 6.99 7.74
C ASP A 139 -9.21 7.71 7.33
N HIS A 140 -9.38 8.84 6.63
CA HIS A 140 -8.29 9.69 6.12
C HIS A 140 -7.38 10.20 7.24
N GLU A 141 -7.95 10.62 8.37
CA GLU A 141 -7.18 11.19 9.48
C GLU A 141 -6.33 10.12 10.16
N LYS A 142 -6.92 8.93 10.37
CA LYS A 142 -6.19 7.78 10.91
C LYS A 142 -5.05 7.38 9.97
N CYS A 143 -5.32 7.16 8.69
CA CYS A 143 -4.31 6.75 7.70
C CYS A 143 -3.14 7.75 7.63
N ARG A 144 -3.45 9.06 7.59
CA ARG A 144 -2.45 10.13 7.62
C ARG A 144 -1.57 10.07 8.88
N ASN A 145 -2.17 9.86 10.05
CA ASN A 145 -1.43 9.80 11.32
C ASN A 145 -0.57 8.53 11.43
N GLU A 146 -1.07 7.40 10.94
CA GLU A 146 -0.31 6.15 10.90
C GLU A 146 0.87 6.26 9.91
N TYR A 147 0.68 6.89 8.75
CA TYR A 147 1.75 7.21 7.79
C TYR A 147 2.82 8.13 8.40
N ARG A 148 2.43 9.18 9.12
CA ARG A 148 3.38 10.03 9.88
C ARG A 148 4.23 9.18 10.83
N ASN A 149 3.56 8.36 11.64
CA ASN A 149 4.21 7.57 12.67
C ASN A 149 5.19 6.55 12.06
N ASP A 150 4.86 6.00 10.90
CA ASP A 150 5.74 5.11 10.16
C ASP A 150 7.01 5.84 9.66
N ILE A 151 6.87 7.00 9.03
CA ILE A 151 8.03 7.82 8.63
C ILE A 151 8.90 8.16 9.84
N ALA A 152 8.29 8.57 10.95
CA ALA A 152 9.00 8.94 12.18
C ALA A 152 9.83 7.78 12.74
N LYS A 153 9.32 6.54 12.64
CA LYS A 153 10.04 5.33 13.06
C LYS A 153 11.23 5.01 12.15
N ARG A 154 11.08 5.18 10.84
CA ARG A 154 12.15 4.91 9.84
C ARG A 154 13.19 6.03 9.78
N THR A 155 12.83 7.23 10.23
CA THR A 155 13.68 8.43 10.21
C THR A 155 13.75 9.08 11.60
N TYR A 156 13.01 10.18 11.82
CA TYR A 156 12.85 10.92 13.08
C TYR A 156 11.64 11.87 12.97
N GLU A 157 11.15 12.39 14.10
CA GLU A 157 9.89 13.15 14.15
C GLU A 157 9.89 14.40 13.27
N GLU A 158 11.02 15.13 13.19
CA GLU A 158 11.10 16.36 12.42
C GLU A 158 11.00 16.11 10.90
N VAL A 159 11.54 14.99 10.42
CA VAL A 159 11.39 14.58 9.01
C VAL A 159 9.97 14.11 8.73
N ALA A 160 9.35 13.39 9.67
CA ALA A 160 7.95 13.01 9.54
C ALA A 160 7.03 14.24 9.46
N ASP A 161 7.26 15.25 10.31
CA ASP A 161 6.48 16.48 10.29
C ASP A 161 6.70 17.27 8.98
N HIS A 162 7.92 17.29 8.46
CA HIS A 162 8.21 17.88 7.15
C HIS A 162 7.42 17.20 6.03
N TRP A 163 7.51 15.87 5.92
CA TRP A 163 6.84 15.12 4.85
C TRP A 163 5.32 15.15 4.98
N ILE A 164 4.77 15.15 6.19
CA ILE A 164 3.34 15.36 6.39
C ILE A 164 2.92 16.78 5.99
N GLY A 165 3.78 17.78 6.16
CA GLY A 165 3.55 19.13 5.62
C GLY A 165 3.43 19.14 4.09
N VAL A 166 4.33 18.42 3.40
CA VAL A 166 4.27 18.25 1.93
C VAL A 166 3.01 17.51 1.52
N TYR A 167 2.67 16.42 2.21
CA TYR A 167 1.42 15.68 2.02
C TYR A 167 0.21 16.62 2.11
N ASP A 168 0.08 17.38 3.21
CA ASP A 168 -1.07 18.27 3.44
C ASP A 168 -1.20 19.37 2.38
N ASP A 169 -0.08 19.90 1.89
CA ASP A 169 -0.07 20.87 0.80
C ASP A 169 -0.58 20.24 -0.50
N LEU A 170 -0.07 19.07 -0.86
CA LEU A 170 -0.52 18.31 -2.03
C LEU A 170 -2.03 18.00 -1.97
N GLN A 171 -2.55 17.56 -0.83
CA GLN A 171 -3.99 17.30 -0.61
C GLN A 171 -4.84 18.55 -0.93
N LYS A 172 -4.43 19.73 -0.44
CA LYS A 172 -5.11 21.00 -0.75
C LYS A 172 -5.04 21.32 -2.25
N ARG A 173 -3.92 21.00 -2.89
CA ARG A 173 -3.75 21.22 -4.33
C ARG A 173 -4.66 20.32 -5.16
N TYR A 174 -4.83 19.06 -4.74
CA TYR A 174 -5.73 18.10 -5.38
C TYR A 174 -7.19 18.54 -5.26
N ASP A 175 -7.62 19.00 -4.09
CA ASP A 175 -8.98 19.54 -3.91
C ASP A 175 -9.28 20.69 -4.88
N LYS A 176 -8.31 21.56 -5.15
CA LYS A 176 -8.48 22.66 -6.12
C LYS A 176 -8.62 22.15 -7.55
N ILE A 177 -7.85 21.13 -7.94
CA ILE A 177 -7.98 20.48 -9.26
C ILE A 177 -9.35 19.82 -9.39
N CYS A 178 -9.79 19.05 -8.39
CA CYS A 178 -11.07 18.37 -8.40
C CYS A 178 -12.23 19.35 -8.57
N ARG A 179 -12.21 20.49 -7.88
CA ARG A 179 -13.22 21.55 -8.06
C ARG A 179 -13.21 22.11 -9.48
N GLN A 180 -12.03 22.37 -10.05
CA GLN A 180 -11.91 22.90 -11.42
C GLN A 180 -12.44 21.92 -12.47
N CYS A 181 -12.18 20.62 -12.32
CA CYS A 181 -12.73 19.59 -13.19
C CYS A 181 -14.27 19.51 -13.09
N GLN A 182 -14.82 19.71 -11.89
CA GLN A 182 -16.27 19.72 -11.66
C GLN A 182 -16.96 20.97 -12.23
N GLU A 183 -16.34 22.15 -12.12
CA GLU A 183 -16.89 23.41 -12.66
C GLU A 183 -17.01 23.43 -14.19
N GLY A 184 -16.25 22.59 -14.90
CA GLY A 184 -16.33 22.43 -16.36
C GLY A 184 -17.43 21.48 -16.85
N SER A 185 -18.13 20.78 -15.95
CA SER A 185 -19.13 19.76 -16.28
C SER A 185 -20.54 20.36 -16.33
N SER A 186 -21.24 20.24 -17.46
CA SER A 186 -22.67 20.58 -17.52
C SER A 186 -23.50 19.58 -16.71
N GLU A 187 -24.54 20.05 -16.01
CA GLU A 187 -25.44 19.24 -15.15
C GLU A 187 -26.11 18.03 -15.85
N ASP A 188 -26.05 17.94 -17.19
CA ASP A 188 -26.71 16.93 -18.01
C ASP A 188 -25.82 15.74 -18.47
N ASP A 189 -24.53 15.66 -18.10
CA ASP A 189 -23.64 14.54 -18.51
C ASP A 189 -23.35 13.56 -17.34
N PRO A 190 -23.82 12.29 -17.39
CA PRO A 190 -23.83 11.41 -16.22
C PRO A 190 -22.49 10.72 -15.87
N SER A 191 -21.36 10.97 -16.55
CA SER A 191 -20.14 10.20 -16.27
C SER A 191 -19.28 10.83 -15.17
N LEU A 192 -19.65 10.56 -13.91
CA LEU A 192 -18.77 10.80 -12.74
C LEU A 192 -17.38 10.14 -12.92
N SER A 193 -17.28 9.08 -13.73
CA SER A 193 -16.06 8.31 -14.03
C SER A 193 -15.08 8.99 -14.99
N ALA A 194 -15.55 9.69 -16.04
CA ALA A 194 -14.66 10.42 -16.96
C ALA A 194 -14.00 11.60 -16.25
N ASN A 195 -14.77 12.29 -15.40
CA ASN A 195 -14.27 13.35 -14.54
C ASN A 195 -13.26 12.84 -13.49
N LEU A 196 -13.46 11.65 -12.95
CA LEU A 196 -12.53 11.07 -11.98
C LEU A 196 -11.16 10.78 -12.59
N LYS A 197 -11.11 10.24 -13.81
CA LYS A 197 -9.86 10.00 -14.54
C LYS A 197 -9.10 11.29 -14.84
N ASP A 198 -9.81 12.33 -15.26
CA ASP A 198 -9.23 13.67 -15.47
C ASP A 198 -8.66 14.26 -14.18
N MET A 199 -9.37 14.08 -13.05
CA MET A 199 -8.91 14.50 -11.73
C MET A 199 -7.65 13.75 -11.31
N ILE A 200 -7.62 12.42 -11.45
CA ILE A 200 -6.45 11.59 -11.12
C ILE A 200 -5.26 12.04 -11.96
N ALA A 201 -5.44 12.20 -13.27
CA ALA A 201 -4.38 12.66 -14.17
C ALA A 201 -3.86 14.06 -13.78
N GLY A 202 -4.75 15.00 -13.48
CA GLY A 202 -4.38 16.34 -13.01
C GLY A 202 -3.59 16.31 -11.69
N CYS A 203 -3.99 15.45 -10.76
CA CYS A 203 -3.26 15.26 -9.49
C CYS A 203 -1.90 14.60 -9.69
N CYS A 204 -1.79 13.62 -10.60
CA CYS A 204 -0.51 13.01 -10.98
C CYS A 204 0.46 14.04 -11.58
N ILE A 205 -0.03 14.99 -12.39
CA ILE A 205 0.78 16.09 -12.92
C ILE A 205 1.38 16.93 -11.78
N VAL A 206 0.57 17.27 -10.77
CA VAL A 206 1.06 18.03 -9.60
C VAL A 206 2.04 17.20 -8.77
N ALA A 207 1.74 15.93 -8.50
CA ALA A 207 2.62 15.03 -7.75
C ALA A 207 4.00 14.88 -8.42
N VAL A 208 4.04 14.60 -9.72
CA VAL A 208 5.31 14.47 -10.46
C VAL A 208 6.06 15.81 -10.55
N SER A 209 5.34 16.93 -10.60
CA SER A 209 5.97 18.26 -10.54
C SER A 209 6.55 18.54 -9.16
N ALA A 210 5.89 18.10 -8.08
CA ALA A 210 6.37 18.28 -6.71
C ALA A 210 7.65 17.49 -6.48
N ILE A 211 7.72 16.28 -7.04
CA ILE A 211 8.94 15.49 -7.10
C ILE A 211 10.05 16.28 -7.83
N ARG A 212 9.78 16.71 -9.08
CA ARG A 212 10.81 17.28 -9.96
C ARG A 212 11.33 18.65 -9.52
N ASP A 213 10.42 19.56 -9.18
CA ASP A 213 10.73 20.98 -9.04
C ASP A 213 10.99 21.39 -7.59
N GLN A 214 10.35 20.71 -6.62
CA GLN A 214 10.45 20.99 -5.17
C GLN A 214 10.32 22.49 -4.81
N ASP A 215 9.59 23.25 -5.63
CA ASP A 215 9.45 24.70 -5.55
C ASP A 215 7.97 25.10 -5.62
N ASP A 216 7.49 25.82 -4.60
CA ASP A 216 6.08 26.18 -4.47
C ASP A 216 5.57 27.03 -5.64
N PHE A 217 6.41 27.92 -6.17
CA PHE A 217 6.03 28.78 -7.28
C PHE A 217 5.86 27.98 -8.58
N ALA A 218 6.77 27.05 -8.87
CA ALA A 218 6.64 26.11 -9.98
C ALA A 218 5.36 25.27 -9.85
N LEU A 219 5.05 24.80 -8.63
CA LEU A 219 3.84 24.02 -8.36
C LEU A 219 2.56 24.82 -8.56
N ASP A 220 2.53 26.09 -8.16
CA ASP A 220 1.38 26.98 -8.39
C ASP A 220 1.12 27.18 -9.89
N MET A 221 2.19 27.36 -10.68
CA MET A 221 2.07 27.46 -12.13
C MET A 221 1.52 26.17 -12.76
N VAL A 222 2.04 25.01 -12.36
CA VAL A 222 1.57 23.71 -12.86
C VAL A 222 0.11 23.48 -12.49
N GLN A 223 -0.25 23.69 -11.23
CA GLN A 223 -1.61 23.50 -10.72
C GLN A 223 -2.64 24.28 -11.53
N SER A 224 -2.34 25.51 -11.92
CA SER A 224 -3.27 26.36 -12.68
C SER A 224 -3.72 25.78 -14.03
N ARG A 225 -2.95 24.82 -14.57
CA ARG A 225 -3.24 24.16 -15.86
C ARG A 225 -3.46 22.64 -15.71
N ALA A 226 -3.37 22.11 -14.49
CA ALA A 226 -3.36 20.69 -14.24
C ALA A 226 -4.69 20.02 -14.63
N ALA A 227 -5.83 20.66 -14.35
CA ALA A 227 -7.15 20.16 -14.73
C ALA A 227 -7.28 19.98 -16.26
N GLN A 228 -6.93 21.01 -17.04
CA GLN A 228 -7.00 20.96 -18.50
C GLN A 228 -6.03 19.93 -19.10
N LYS A 229 -4.82 19.84 -18.55
CA LYS A 229 -3.83 18.85 -19.02
C LYS A 229 -4.20 17.43 -18.60
N GLY A 230 -4.87 17.27 -17.46
CA GLY A 230 -5.36 15.98 -16.98
C GLY A 230 -6.29 15.32 -17.98
N HIS A 231 -7.21 16.10 -18.58
CA HIS A 231 -8.10 15.63 -19.64
C HIS A 231 -7.36 15.08 -20.87
N ALA A 232 -6.27 15.73 -21.30
CA ALA A 232 -5.49 15.23 -22.43
C ALA A 232 -4.79 13.90 -22.10
N ILE A 233 -4.28 13.78 -20.86
CA ILE A 233 -3.60 12.57 -20.37
C ILE A 233 -4.57 11.38 -20.27
N SER A 234 -5.75 11.59 -19.70
CA SER A 234 -6.78 10.55 -19.61
C SER A 234 -7.30 10.14 -20.99
N GLU A 235 -7.56 11.09 -21.89
CA GLU A 235 -8.00 10.82 -23.26
C GLU A 235 -6.96 10.01 -24.05
N ASP A 236 -5.67 10.35 -23.94
CA ASP A 236 -4.58 9.61 -24.59
C ASP A 236 -4.45 8.18 -24.05
N TYR A 237 -4.66 8.00 -22.74
CA TYR A 237 -4.68 6.69 -22.11
C TYR A 237 -5.85 5.83 -22.59
N GLU A 238 -7.08 6.35 -22.53
CA GLU A 238 -8.28 5.60 -22.88
C GLU A 238 -8.34 5.20 -24.36
N ASN A 239 -7.82 6.06 -25.24
CA ASN A 239 -7.78 5.79 -26.67
C ASN A 239 -6.55 4.98 -27.11
N GLY A 240 -5.65 4.63 -26.18
CA GLY A 240 -4.41 3.93 -26.50
C GLY A 240 -3.48 4.71 -27.45
N LYS A 241 -3.55 6.05 -27.40
CA LYS A 241 -2.78 6.95 -28.28
C LYS A 241 -1.44 7.37 -27.68
N TYR A 242 -1.22 7.08 -26.40
CA TYR A 242 0.02 7.45 -25.72
C TYR A 242 1.23 6.62 -26.18
N GLU A 243 2.28 7.29 -26.66
CA GLU A 243 3.58 6.70 -26.98
C GLU A 243 4.67 7.23 -26.04
N GLU A 244 5.44 6.33 -25.42
CA GLU A 244 6.53 6.69 -24.52
C GLU A 244 7.73 7.31 -25.26
N GLY A 245 8.47 8.19 -24.57
CA GLY A 245 9.73 8.76 -25.05
C GLY A 245 9.64 10.15 -25.69
N GLY A 246 8.45 10.75 -25.73
CA GLY A 246 8.26 12.14 -26.18
C GLY A 246 8.66 13.18 -25.11
N SER A 247 8.44 12.87 -23.83
CA SER A 247 8.70 13.78 -22.70
C SER A 247 8.82 12.98 -21.42
N VAL A 248 10.00 12.98 -20.81
CA VAL A 248 10.28 12.28 -19.54
C VAL A 248 9.28 12.65 -18.44
N PHE A 249 8.86 13.92 -18.40
CA PHE A 249 7.84 14.37 -17.46
C PHE A 249 6.49 13.69 -17.73
N THR A 250 6.08 13.61 -18.99
CA THR A 250 4.81 13.00 -19.38
C THR A 250 4.86 11.49 -19.15
N ASP A 251 6.00 10.85 -19.43
CA ASP A 251 6.23 9.43 -19.16
C ASP A 251 6.05 9.13 -17.66
N ASN A 252 6.65 9.94 -16.80
CA ASN A 252 6.51 9.81 -15.35
C ASN A 252 5.07 10.04 -14.87
N VAL A 253 4.35 11.02 -15.43
CA VAL A 253 2.92 11.25 -15.13
C VAL A 253 2.07 10.05 -15.56
N MET A 254 2.30 9.50 -16.75
CA MET A 254 1.56 8.36 -17.26
C MET A 254 1.81 7.08 -16.45
N ARG A 255 3.05 6.87 -15.98
CA ARG A 255 3.38 5.75 -15.08
C ARG A 255 2.63 5.84 -13.76
N LEU A 256 2.66 7.01 -13.12
CA LEU A 256 1.91 7.23 -11.88
C LEU A 256 0.40 7.09 -12.10
N TYR A 257 -0.13 7.70 -13.17
CA TYR A 257 -1.55 7.62 -13.51
C TYR A 257 -2.02 6.18 -13.71
N ARG A 258 -1.28 5.38 -14.50
CA ARG A 258 -1.55 3.95 -14.70
C ARG A 258 -1.56 3.17 -13.39
N PHE A 259 -0.59 3.44 -12.52
CA PHE A 259 -0.52 2.82 -11.20
C PHE A 259 -1.78 3.13 -10.37
N ILE A 260 -2.19 4.40 -10.27
CA ILE A 260 -3.35 4.80 -9.47
C ILE A 260 -4.66 4.22 -10.03
N CYS A 261 -4.86 4.29 -11.36
CA CYS A 261 -6.04 3.69 -11.98
C CYS A 261 -6.10 2.17 -11.75
N GLY A 262 -4.96 1.47 -11.90
CA GLY A 262 -4.87 0.04 -11.62
C GLY A 262 -5.13 -0.29 -10.14
N PHE A 263 -4.61 0.53 -9.22
CA PHE A 263 -4.79 0.35 -7.79
C PHE A 263 -6.24 0.53 -7.34
N LEU A 264 -6.96 1.48 -7.97
CA LEU A 264 -8.37 1.78 -7.69
C LEU A 264 -9.35 0.92 -8.50
N GLU A 265 -8.88 0.13 -9.47
CA GLU A 265 -9.69 -0.67 -10.38
C GLU A 265 -10.63 0.15 -11.30
N ILE A 266 -10.12 1.27 -11.86
CA ILE A 266 -10.88 2.27 -12.67
C ILE A 266 -10.36 2.41 -14.10
#